data_AF-A0A5K0XAY6-F1
#
_entry.id   AF-A0A5K0XAY6-F1
#
_cell.length_a   1.000
_cell.length_b   1.000
_cell.length_c   1.000
_cell.angle_alpha   90.00
_cell.angle_beta   90.00
_cell.angle_gamma   90.00
#
_symmetry.space_group_name_H-M   'P 1'
#
loop_
_entity.id
_entity.type
_entity.pdbx_description
1 polymer ?
#
loop_
_entity_poly.entity_id
_entity_poly.type
_entity_poly.pdbx_seq_one_letter_code
_entity_poly.pdbx_strand_id
1 'polypeptide(L)' 'RFVLHNTMSKSIESYYQESGRAGRDNLPASCIALYQKKDFSRVVCMLRNAQGCKSESFRTAMNQARKMQTYCELK' A
#
# COMPACT_ATOMS: atom_id res chain seq x y z
N ARG A 1 18.27 1.19 10.56
CA ARG A 1 17.63 1.83 9.39
C ARG A 1 16.23 1.26 9.23
N PHE A 2 15.24 2.08 8.93
CA PHE A 2 13.90 1.58 8.73
C PHE A 2 13.13 2.38 7.69
N VAL A 3 12.11 1.75 7.11
CA VAL A 3 11.04 2.41 6.36
C VAL A 3 9.77 2.25 7.17
N LEU A 4 9.08 3.35 7.41
CA LEU A 4 7.80 3.37 8.12
C LEU A 4 6.71 3.81 7.15
N HIS A 5 5.73 2.93 6.92
CA HIS A 5 4.48 3.27 6.27
C HIS A 5 3.47 3.65 7.35
N ASN A 6 3.16 4.94 7.44
CA ASN A 6 2.18 5.43 8.43
C ASN A 6 0.72 5.12 8.04
N THR A 7 0.49 4.70 6.79
CA THR A 7 -0.82 4.33 6.25
C THR A 7 -0.64 3.22 5.23
N MET A 8 -1.69 2.44 4.99
CA MET A 8 -1.71 1.41 3.95
C MET A 8 -1.32 1.96 2.56
N SER A 9 -0.39 1.30 1.87
CA SER A 9 -0.03 1.62 0.48
C SER A 9 -1.18 1.31 -0.50
N LYS A 10 -1.15 1.91 -1.69
CA LYS A 10 -2.20 1.73 -2.71
C LYS A 10 -2.16 0.37 -3.40
N SER A 11 -1.00 -0.28 -3.41
CA SER A 11 -0.79 -1.61 -3.97
C SER A 11 0.33 -2.33 -3.23
N ILE A 12 0.39 -3.66 -3.40
CA ILE A 12 1.45 -4.48 -2.84
C ILE A 12 2.80 -4.16 -3.50
N GLU A 13 2.81 -3.89 -4.81
CA GLU A 13 4.03 -3.58 -5.56
C GLU A 13 4.65 -2.26 -5.08
N SER A 14 3.81 -1.25 -4.79
CA SER A 14 4.26 0.02 -4.24
C SER A 14 4.92 -0.18 -2.88
N TYR A 15 4.28 -0.96 -2.01
CA TYR A 15 4.83 -1.31 -0.70
C TYR A 15 6.19 -2.01 -0.82
N TYR A 16 6.34 -2.97 -1.73
CA TYR A 16 7.61 -3.66 -1.99
C TYR A 16 8.69 -2.70 -2.50
N GLN A 17 8.36 -1.82 -3.44
CA GLN A 17 9.32 -0.86 -3.99
C GLN A 17 9.79 0.15 -2.94
N GLU A 18 8.88 0.62 -2.08
CA GLU A 18 9.17 1.59 -1.02
C GLU A 18 9.98 0.94 0.12
N SER A 19 9.58 -0.23 0.59
CA SER A 19 10.28 -0.99 1.63
C SER A 19 11.69 -1.41 1.18
N GLY A 20 11.86 -1.78 -0.10
CA GLY A 20 13.16 -2.12 -0.69
C GLY A 20 14.18 -0.97 -0.77
N ARG A 21 13.82 0.25 -0.33
CA ARG A 21 14.78 1.36 -0.18
C ARG A 21 15.64 1.23 1.07
N ALA A 22 15.17 0.51 2.10
CA ALA A 22 15.95 0.22 3.29
C ALA A 22 17.02 -0.86 3.01
N GLY A 23 18.15 -0.81 3.74
CA GLY A 23 19.12 -1.91 3.78
C GLY A 23 19.97 -2.12 2.52
N ARG A 24 20.14 -1.09 1.66
CA ARG A 24 21.01 -1.16 0.47
C ARG A 24 22.50 -1.29 0.77
N ASP A 25 22.88 -1.10 2.03
CA ASP A 25 24.22 -1.26 2.57
C ASP A 25 24.49 -2.68 3.10
N ASN A 26 23.62 -3.65 2.78
CA ASN A 26 23.68 -5.05 3.23
C ASN A 26 23.63 -5.26 4.74
N LEU A 27 23.34 -4.21 5.50
CA LEU A 27 23.20 -4.29 6.94
C LEU A 27 21.71 -4.40 7.31
N PRO A 28 21.37 -4.96 8.49
CA PRO A 28 19.97 -5.15 8.88
C PRO A 28 19.15 -3.86 8.81
N ALA A 29 17.95 -3.98 8.27
CA ALA A 29 16.97 -2.91 8.20
C ALA A 29 15.55 -3.47 8.37
N SER A 30 14.64 -2.64 8.86
CA SER A 30 13.26 -3.05 9.17
C SER A 30 12.26 -2.24 8.37
N CYS A 31 11.16 -2.86 7.95
CA CYS A 31 10.05 -2.17 7.33
C CYS A 31 8.80 -2.38 8.17
N ILE A 32 8.21 -1.28 8.62
CA ILE A 32 7.07 -1.27 9.56
C ILE A 32 5.90 -0.64 8.82
N ALA A 33 4.79 -1.36 8.73
CA ALA A 33 3.54 -0.85 8.16
C ALA A 33 2.50 -0.70 9.26
N LEU A 34 2.10 0.54 9.52
CA LEU A 34 0.97 0.85 10.39
C LEU A 34 -0.31 0.78 9.56
N TYR A 35 -1.25 -0.04 10.02
CA TYR A 35 -2.51 -0.28 9.34
C TYR A 35 -3.69 -0.06 10.28
N GLN A 36 -4.67 0.71 9.81
CA GLN A 36 -6.00 0.74 10.40
C GLN A 36 -7.03 0.44 9.31
N LYS A 37 -8.13 -0.25 9.66
CA LYS A 37 -9.20 -0.59 8.70
C LYS A 37 -9.75 0.63 7.94
N LYS A 38 -9.75 1.82 8.56
CA LYS A 38 -10.17 3.10 7.94
C LYS A 38 -9.25 3.55 6.79
N ASP A 39 -8.01 3.08 6.73
CA ASP A 39 -7.04 3.49 5.71
C ASP A 39 -7.46 2.97 4.34
N PHE A 40 -8.09 1.79 4.29
CA PHE A 40 -8.67 1.24 3.07
C PHE A 40 -9.72 2.21 2.48
N SER A 41 -10.62 2.73 3.31
CA SER A 41 -11.63 3.71 2.88
C SER A 41 -10.98 5.00 2.32
N ARG A 42 -9.87 5.46 2.92
CA ARG A 42 -9.11 6.62 2.42
C ARG A 42 -8.50 6.34 1.04
N VAL A 43 -7.90 5.16 0.85
CA VAL A 43 -7.34 4.74 -0.44
C VAL A 43 -8.44 4.66 -1.50
N VAL A 44 -9.60 4.07 -1.19
CA VAL A 44 -10.76 4.00 -2.09
C VAL A 44 -11.22 5.40 -2.51
N CYS A 45 -11.31 6.34 -1.56
CA CYS A 45 -11.68 7.73 -1.84
C CYS A 45 -10.69 8.39 -2.82
N MET A 46 -9.39 8.23 -2.60
CA MET A 46 -8.36 8.74 -3.50
C MET A 46 -8.45 8.14 -4.90
N LEU A 47 -8.71 6.83 -5.02
CA LEU A 47 -8.85 6.15 -6.31
C LEU A 47 -10.07 6.66 -7.10
N ARG A 48 -11.20 6.90 -6.41
CA ARG A 48 -12.42 7.45 -7.03
C ARG A 48 -12.19 8.86 -7.58
N ASN A 49 -11.50 9.70 -6.81
CA ASN A 49 -11.21 11.08 -7.20
C ASN A 49 -10.22 11.16 -8.38
N ALA A 50 -9.29 10.20 -8.50
CA ALA A 50 -8.24 10.26 -9.51
C ALA A 50 -8.67 9.76 -10.90
N GLN A 51 -9.56 8.75 -11.01
CA GLN A 51 -9.77 8.03 -12.27
C GLN A 51 -11.25 7.82 -12.66
N GLY A 52 -12.19 8.32 -11.85
CA GLY A 52 -13.62 8.10 -12.05
C GLY A 52 -14.05 6.64 -11.82
N CYS A 53 -15.28 6.43 -11.37
CA CYS A 53 -15.73 5.13 -10.84
C CYS A 53 -15.91 4.02 -11.89
N LYS A 54 -15.88 4.35 -13.19
CA LYS A 54 -16.24 3.42 -14.29
C LYS A 54 -15.05 2.97 -15.15
N SER A 55 -13.83 3.39 -14.85
CA SER A 55 -12.67 3.05 -15.65
C SER A 55 -12.14 1.64 -15.35
N GLU A 56 -11.66 0.93 -16.36
CA GLU A 56 -10.94 -0.36 -16.19
C GLU A 56 -9.68 -0.19 -15.33
N SER A 57 -9.05 0.98 -15.40
CA SER A 57 -7.92 1.35 -14.56
C SER A 57 -8.33 1.46 -13.08
N PHE A 58 -9.51 2.00 -12.76
CA PHE A 58 -10.06 2.01 -11.40
C PHE A 58 -10.29 0.59 -10.87
N ARG A 59 -10.85 -0.31 -11.68
CA ARG A 59 -11.06 -1.72 -11.30
C ARG A 59 -9.74 -2.41 -10.96
N THR A 60 -8.73 -2.21 -11.79
CA THR A 60 -7.39 -2.75 -11.59
C THR A 60 -6.75 -2.19 -10.31
N ALA A 61 -6.80 -0.87 -10.12
CA ALA A 61 -6.28 -0.22 -8.92
C ALA A 61 -7.01 -0.67 -7.65
N MET A 62 -8.32 -0.87 -7.72
CA MET A 62 -9.12 -1.35 -6.60
C MET A 62 -8.78 -2.80 -6.23
N ASN A 63 -8.56 -3.67 -7.22
CA ASN A 63 -8.10 -5.03 -6.98
C ASN A 63 -6.72 -5.04 -6.28
N GLN A 64 -5.83 -4.13 -6.67
CA GLN A 64 -4.51 -4.01 -6.03
C GLN A 64 -4.59 -3.49 -4.59
N ALA A 65 -5.42 -2.50 -4.31
CA ALA A 65 -5.64 -2.02 -2.95
C ALA A 65 -6.28 -3.10 -2.06
N ARG A 66 -7.17 -3.97 -2.59
CA ARG A 66 -7.70 -5.12 -1.85
C ARG A 66 -6.60 -6.13 -1.49
N LYS A 67 -5.70 -6.44 -2.42
CA LYS A 67 -4.56 -7.33 -2.13
C LYS A 67 -3.70 -6.76 -1.00
N MET A 68 -3.44 -5.45 -1.01
CA MET A 68 -2.70 -4.79 0.07
C MET A 68 -3.44 -4.86 1.41
N GLN A 69 -4.76 -4.67 1.42
CA GLN A 69 -5.58 -4.83 2.61
C GLN A 69 -5.43 -6.25 3.19
N THR A 70 -5.57 -7.27 2.35
CA THR A 70 -5.42 -8.67 2.78
C THR A 70 -4.02 -8.94 3.33
N TYR A 71 -2.96 -8.39 2.70
CA TYR A 71 -1.60 -8.50 3.25
C TYR A 71 -1.48 -7.88 4.66
N CYS A 72 -2.10 -6.72 4.88
CA CYS A 72 -2.11 -6.07 6.20
C CYS A 72 -2.96 -6.81 7.25
N GLU A 73 -4.00 -7.54 6.84
CA GLU A 73 -4.87 -8.29 7.75
C GLU A 73 -4.34 -9.68 8.10
N LEU A 74 -3.48 -10.27 7.26
CA LEU A 74 -2.83 -11.56 7.49
C LEU A 74 -1.55 -11.46 8.33
N LYS A 75 -1.02 -10.25 8.50
CA LYS A 75 0.20 -9.97 9.26
C LYS A 75 -0.11 -9.65 10.72
#